data_AF-A0A5J4F816-F1
#
_entry.id   AF-A0A5J4F816-F1
#
_cell.length_a   1.000
_cell.length_b   1.000
_cell.length_c   1.000
_cell.angle_alpha   90.00
_cell.angle_beta   90.00
_cell.angle_gamma   90.00
#
_symmetry.space_group_name_H-M   'P 1'
#
loop_
_entity.id
_entity.type
_entity.pdbx_description
1 polymer ?
#
loop_
_entity_poly.entity_id
_entity_poly.type
_entity_poly.pdbx_seq_one_letter_code
_entity_poly.pdbx_strand_id
1 'polypeptide(L)'
;MNRQRRQKLRQFSSPRYSIFPREQWRWGVTSLVISLVLSLLILKLNTSSLSTTTINIFNPSTVRENLADKSLDELENQKINIFNPSTVGENLAGKSLDELENQKIAEFLQIAPPETPLNLDRTPLFILHDTAWSMTAGNIEEQKKYARGPMKLGPNVYIPRKPHSRDRDILDSIARPFFERHRPTATFYEQAAEMLPADTRDQLVRQLWQITPETVRIKGFALALEGVPLSTRSAPELEKRARIWLNTPSEAVFRRLVKKYPTNYFDGAKSTALWATEAICQQLSHPNCDRLQPVFAERNRRVISSVNIELVQAPGSHCLTKGRLQPLPGYSDFQYQQTAKYYLLAALQTGQLPQIVSHFAVDSFLINQGKYPHCDPRGFDLQRLYNLISEALGYDPGTVYGIVPRYGTNIIAGDNIWWHNRVFEAANLPTTLN
;
A
#
# COMPACT_ATOMS: atom_id res chain seq x y z
N MET A 1 55.72 4.03 -43.43
CA MET A 1 55.78 3.42 -42.09
C MET A 1 54.53 2.58 -41.85
N ASN A 2 54.67 1.26 -41.99
CA ASN A 2 53.64 0.25 -41.75
C ASN A 2 53.37 0.07 -40.25
N ARG A 3 52.11 -0.11 -39.83
CA ARG A 3 51.80 -0.90 -38.62
C ARG A 3 50.39 -1.51 -38.69
N GLN A 4 50.38 -2.80 -39.01
CA GLN A 4 49.30 -3.75 -38.82
C GLN A 4 48.85 -3.81 -37.35
N ARG A 5 47.55 -3.92 -37.09
CA ARG A 5 47.01 -4.45 -35.83
C ARG A 5 46.10 -5.64 -36.10
N ARG A 6 46.49 -6.74 -35.46
CA ARG A 6 45.97 -8.11 -35.54
C ARG A 6 44.54 -8.22 -35.00
N GLN A 7 43.67 -8.87 -35.77
CA GLN A 7 42.44 -9.51 -35.29
C GLN A 7 42.80 -10.81 -34.54
N LYS A 8 42.24 -11.03 -33.35
CA LYS A 8 42.23 -12.33 -32.66
C LYS A 8 40.82 -12.91 -32.75
N LEU A 9 40.66 -13.91 -33.61
CA LEU A 9 39.57 -14.89 -33.56
C LEU A 9 39.71 -15.73 -32.29
N ARG A 10 38.66 -15.81 -31.47
CA ARG A 10 38.49 -16.87 -30.48
C ARG A 10 37.33 -17.75 -30.94
N GLN A 11 37.67 -18.97 -31.35
CA GLN A 11 36.76 -20.09 -31.52
C GLN A 11 36.14 -20.42 -30.15
N PHE A 12 34.81 -20.44 -30.07
CA PHE A 12 34.08 -21.12 -29.01
C PHE A 12 33.42 -22.37 -29.62
N SER A 13 33.77 -23.51 -29.04
CA SER A 13 33.28 -24.85 -29.34
C SER A 13 31.85 -25.06 -28.83
N SER A 14 31.06 -25.82 -29.60
CA SER A 14 29.70 -26.25 -29.26
C SER A 14 29.67 -27.22 -28.06
N PRO A 15 28.66 -27.17 -27.17
CA PRO A 15 28.48 -28.20 -26.16
C PRO A 15 27.78 -29.44 -26.74
N ARG A 16 28.36 -30.60 -26.42
CA ARG A 16 27.80 -31.93 -26.67
C ARG A 16 26.63 -32.19 -25.71
N TYR A 17 25.53 -32.72 -26.25
CA TYR A 17 24.44 -33.32 -25.49
C TYR A 17 24.96 -34.58 -24.75
N SER A 18 24.67 -34.71 -23.45
CA SER A 18 24.76 -35.97 -22.73
C SER A 18 23.36 -36.45 -22.33
N ILE A 19 23.13 -37.73 -22.62
CA ILE A 19 21.92 -38.49 -22.39
C ILE A 19 21.94 -38.98 -20.93
N PHE A 20 20.85 -38.76 -20.20
CA PHE A 20 20.69 -39.22 -18.81
C PHE A 20 20.64 -40.77 -18.73
N PRO A 21 21.26 -41.39 -17.71
CA PRO A 21 21.23 -42.84 -17.54
C PRO A 21 19.89 -43.34 -16.97
N ARG A 22 19.51 -44.54 -17.44
CA ARG A 22 18.21 -45.24 -17.27
C ARG A 22 17.79 -45.54 -15.82
N GLU A 23 18.61 -45.24 -14.82
CA GLU A 23 18.36 -45.58 -13.41
C GLU A 23 17.62 -44.49 -12.62
N GLN A 24 17.65 -43.22 -13.07
CA GLN A 24 16.85 -42.15 -12.43
C GLN A 24 15.35 -42.22 -12.74
N TRP A 25 14.95 -43.03 -13.73
CA TRP A 25 13.54 -43.18 -14.12
C TRP A 25 12.73 -44.05 -13.14
N ARG A 26 13.37 -44.99 -12.43
CA ARG A 26 12.67 -45.90 -11.49
C ARG A 26 12.28 -45.26 -10.17
N TRP A 27 12.93 -44.17 -9.77
CA TRP A 27 12.63 -43.43 -8.52
C TRP A 27 11.61 -42.30 -8.71
N GLY A 28 11.52 -41.74 -9.93
CA GLY A 28 10.53 -40.70 -10.24
C GLY A 28 9.10 -41.23 -10.37
N VAL A 29 8.94 -42.43 -10.94
CA VAL A 29 7.61 -43.02 -11.18
C VAL A 29 6.97 -43.53 -9.88
N THR A 30 7.76 -44.06 -8.94
CA THR A 30 7.26 -44.50 -7.63
C THR A 30 6.80 -43.33 -6.75
N SER A 31 7.52 -42.20 -6.76
CA SER A 31 7.13 -41.00 -5.99
C SER A 31 5.84 -40.35 -6.52
N LEU A 32 5.64 -40.38 -7.85
CA LEU A 32 4.44 -39.82 -8.48
C LEU A 32 3.19 -40.67 -8.22
N VAL A 33 3.33 -42.00 -8.20
CA VAL A 33 2.22 -42.92 -7.87
C VAL A 33 1.83 -42.83 -6.39
N ILE A 34 2.80 -42.72 -5.48
CA ILE A 34 2.51 -42.55 -4.04
C ILE A 34 1.79 -41.21 -3.78
N SER A 35 2.22 -40.13 -4.42
CA SER A 35 1.55 -38.82 -4.30
C SER A 35 0.13 -38.84 -4.85
N LEU A 36 -0.11 -39.51 -5.99
CA LEU A 36 -1.43 -39.61 -6.60
C LEU A 36 -2.40 -40.42 -5.72
N VAL A 37 -1.92 -41.52 -5.12
CA VAL A 37 -2.70 -42.36 -4.21
C VAL A 37 -3.04 -41.60 -2.92
N LEU A 38 -2.09 -40.83 -2.36
CA LEU A 38 -2.37 -39.98 -1.20
C LEU A 38 -3.37 -38.85 -1.51
N SER A 39 -3.26 -38.20 -2.67
CA SER A 39 -4.22 -37.16 -3.08
C SER A 39 -5.62 -37.73 -3.29
N LEU A 40 -5.74 -38.94 -3.87
CA LEU A 40 -7.03 -39.62 -4.03
C LEU A 40 -7.61 -40.09 -2.69
N LEU A 41 -6.78 -40.49 -1.71
CA LEU A 41 -7.23 -40.85 -0.37
C LEU A 41 -7.76 -39.62 0.40
N ILE A 42 -7.09 -38.47 0.28
CA ILE A 42 -7.52 -37.21 0.88
C ILE A 42 -8.83 -36.73 0.24
N LEU A 43 -9.00 -36.88 -1.08
CA LEU A 43 -10.22 -36.51 -1.77
C LEU A 43 -11.42 -37.41 -1.40
N LYS A 44 -11.17 -38.71 -1.15
CA LYS A 44 -12.21 -39.64 -0.69
C LYS A 44 -12.63 -39.43 0.77
N LEU A 45 -11.71 -38.99 1.63
CA LEU A 45 -12.03 -38.69 3.03
C LEU A 45 -12.76 -37.34 3.21
N ASN A 46 -12.65 -36.43 2.23
CA ASN A 46 -13.29 -35.11 2.28
C ASN A 46 -14.68 -35.05 1.63
N THR A 47 -15.15 -36.13 1.01
CA THR A 47 -16.46 -36.17 0.30
C THR A 47 -17.56 -36.89 1.08
N SER A 48 -17.27 -37.42 2.27
CA SER A 48 -18.23 -38.07 3.15
C SER A 48 -18.53 -37.26 4.42
N SER A 49 -18.87 -35.98 4.27
CA SER A 49 -19.78 -35.27 5.20
C SER A 49 -20.23 -33.95 4.56
N LEU A 50 -21.31 -34.01 3.78
CA LEU A 50 -22.04 -32.82 3.35
C LEU A 50 -23.46 -32.97 3.87
N SER A 51 -23.69 -32.47 5.09
CA SER A 51 -25.01 -32.05 5.55
C SER A 51 -25.05 -30.52 5.53
N THR A 52 -25.86 -29.99 4.62
CA THR A 52 -26.23 -28.57 4.52
C THR A 52 -26.70 -28.05 5.87
N THR A 53 -25.89 -27.21 6.52
CA THR A 53 -26.33 -26.38 7.64
C THR A 53 -25.71 -24.99 7.47
N THR A 54 -26.58 -23.98 7.38
CA THR A 54 -26.26 -22.56 7.32
C THR A 54 -25.45 -22.16 8.57
N ILE A 55 -24.18 -21.76 8.41
CA ILE A 55 -23.33 -21.37 9.54
C ILE A 55 -23.42 -19.86 9.76
N ASN A 56 -24.11 -19.47 10.83
CA ASN A 56 -23.99 -18.17 11.49
C ASN A 56 -22.66 -18.14 12.26
N ILE A 57 -21.72 -17.25 11.91
CA ILE A 57 -20.41 -17.12 12.58
C ILE A 57 -20.40 -15.87 13.46
N PHE A 58 -21.05 -15.95 14.62
CA PHE A 58 -20.68 -15.22 15.83
C PHE A 58 -21.02 -16.11 17.03
N ASN A 59 -20.06 -16.93 17.47
CA ASN A 59 -20.12 -17.55 18.78
C ASN A 59 -18.69 -17.69 19.35
N PRO A 60 -18.33 -17.00 20.44
CA PRO A 60 -17.00 -17.03 21.01
C PRO A 60 -16.94 -18.08 22.12
N SER A 61 -16.45 -19.28 21.83
CA SER A 61 -16.02 -20.21 22.88
C SER A 61 -15.17 -21.35 22.31
N THR A 62 -13.85 -21.16 22.26
CA THR A 62 -12.81 -22.17 22.61
C THR A 62 -11.46 -21.73 22.06
N VAL A 63 -10.61 -21.12 22.90
CA VAL A 63 -9.17 -21.45 22.96
C VAL A 63 -8.69 -21.13 24.38
N ARG A 64 -8.64 -22.16 25.22
CA ARG A 64 -7.82 -22.19 26.44
C ARG A 64 -6.95 -23.45 26.32
N GLU A 65 -5.75 -23.38 26.88
CA GLU A 65 -4.68 -24.41 26.93
C GLU A 65 -3.64 -24.35 25.81
N ASN A 66 -2.59 -23.55 26.03
CA ASN A 66 -1.28 -24.07 26.47
C ASN A 66 -0.23 -22.95 26.41
N LEU A 67 0.19 -22.48 27.59
CA LEU A 67 1.59 -22.16 27.96
C LEU A 67 1.55 -21.43 29.32
N ALA A 68 1.67 -22.22 30.39
CA ALA A 68 2.18 -21.72 31.66
C ALA A 68 3.70 -21.58 31.52
N ASP A 69 4.26 -20.40 31.79
CA ASP A 69 4.73 -20.06 33.13
C ASP A 69 5.81 -18.94 33.09
N LYS A 70 5.57 -17.92 33.93
CA LYS A 70 6.51 -16.93 34.51
C LYS A 70 6.50 -15.48 33.99
N SER A 71 5.64 -14.72 34.67
CA SER A 71 5.93 -13.48 35.41
C SER A 71 6.08 -12.17 34.66
N LEU A 72 5.00 -11.74 34.01
CA LEU A 72 4.75 -10.31 33.72
C LEU A 72 3.27 -9.89 33.91
N ASP A 73 2.47 -10.75 34.56
CA ASP A 73 1.00 -10.60 34.67
C ASP A 73 0.51 -9.70 35.81
N GLU A 74 1.39 -9.16 36.66
CA GLU A 74 0.98 -8.28 37.77
C GLU A 74 1.14 -6.77 37.48
N LEU A 75 1.64 -6.39 36.29
CA LEU A 75 1.67 -4.99 35.83
C LEU A 75 0.74 -4.72 34.63
N GLU A 76 0.13 -5.76 34.06
CA GLU A 76 -0.81 -5.66 32.93
C GLU A 76 -2.29 -5.66 33.35
N ASN A 77 -2.56 -5.87 34.65
CA ASN A 77 -3.92 -5.92 35.21
C ASN A 77 -4.49 -4.56 35.67
N GLN A 78 -3.83 -3.44 35.37
CA GLN A 78 -4.56 -2.18 35.24
C GLN A 78 -5.33 -2.20 33.92
N LYS A 79 -6.49 -2.86 33.94
CA LYS A 79 -7.59 -2.57 33.03
C LYS A 79 -7.95 -1.09 33.18
N ILE A 80 -7.25 -0.23 32.44
CA ILE A 80 -7.79 1.07 32.09
C ILE A 80 -8.91 0.74 31.10
N ASN A 81 -10.15 0.83 31.57
CA ASN A 81 -11.33 0.85 30.70
C ASN A 81 -11.23 2.09 29.80
N ILE A 82 -10.53 2.00 28.67
CA ILE A 82 -10.50 3.03 27.63
C ILE A 82 -11.46 2.60 26.51
N PHE A 83 -12.66 2.11 26.80
CA PHE A 83 -13.67 1.88 25.76
C PHE A 83 -15.06 1.92 26.38
N ASN A 84 -15.61 3.12 26.49
CA ASN A 84 -17.05 3.29 26.50
C ASN A 84 -17.44 4.01 25.21
N PRO A 85 -18.03 3.33 24.20
CA PRO A 85 -18.37 3.93 22.91
C PRO A 85 -19.65 4.80 22.97
N SER A 86 -20.04 5.29 24.15
CA SER A 86 -21.38 5.80 24.41
C SER A 86 -21.69 7.21 23.89
N THR A 87 -20.76 7.87 23.19
CA THR A 87 -21.06 9.09 22.42
C THR A 87 -20.19 9.17 21.16
N VAL A 88 -20.26 8.15 20.30
CA VAL A 88 -19.81 8.35 18.90
C VAL A 88 -20.86 9.26 18.24
N GLY A 89 -20.45 10.45 17.81
CA GLY A 89 -21.31 11.35 17.05
C GLY A 89 -21.68 10.77 15.68
N GLU A 90 -22.40 11.53 14.86
CA GLU A 90 -22.74 11.11 13.50
C GLU A 90 -21.46 10.84 12.68
N ASN A 91 -21.47 9.80 11.84
CA ASN A 91 -20.38 9.53 10.89
C ASN A 91 -20.73 10.13 9.53
N LEU A 92 -20.04 11.20 9.15
CA LEU A 92 -20.30 11.98 7.93
C LEU A 92 -19.42 11.57 6.74
N ALA A 93 -18.67 10.47 6.83
CA ALA A 93 -17.90 9.97 5.69
C ALA A 93 -18.81 9.71 4.47
N GLY A 94 -18.44 10.28 3.31
CA GLY A 94 -19.19 10.19 2.07
C GLY A 94 -20.37 11.16 1.94
N LYS A 95 -20.66 11.97 2.96
CA LYS A 95 -21.65 13.05 2.87
C LYS A 95 -21.24 14.01 1.75
N SER A 96 -22.19 14.34 0.86
CA SER A 96 -22.00 15.39 -0.14
C SER A 96 -21.98 16.76 0.53
N LEU A 97 -21.08 17.63 0.06
CA LEU A 97 -20.96 18.99 0.56
C LEU A 97 -22.11 19.83 0.03
N ASP A 98 -22.79 20.56 0.93
CA ASP A 98 -23.71 21.61 0.52
C ASP A 98 -22.99 22.91 0.17
N GLU A 99 -23.74 23.92 -0.30
CA GLU A 99 -23.15 25.20 -0.72
C GLU A 99 -22.45 25.94 0.43
N LEU A 100 -23.02 25.91 1.63
CA LEU A 100 -22.45 26.56 2.82
C LEU A 100 -21.15 25.88 3.24
N GLU A 101 -21.09 24.56 3.20
CA GLU A 101 -19.90 23.78 3.50
C GLU A 101 -18.79 24.02 2.48
N ASN A 102 -19.13 24.06 1.18
CA ASN A 102 -18.18 24.41 0.13
C ASN A 102 -17.59 25.82 0.36
N GLN A 103 -18.42 26.79 0.74
CA GLN A 103 -17.97 28.15 1.06
C GLN A 103 -17.06 28.18 2.30
N LYS A 104 -17.47 27.55 3.41
CA LYS A 104 -16.66 27.46 4.64
C LYS A 104 -15.28 26.84 4.37
N ILE A 105 -15.25 25.75 3.59
CA ILE A 105 -13.98 25.10 3.24
C ILE A 105 -13.12 26.01 2.37
N ALA A 106 -13.70 26.64 1.34
CA ALA A 106 -12.99 27.54 0.45
C ALA A 106 -12.40 28.75 1.21
N GLU A 107 -13.16 29.34 2.13
CA GLU A 107 -12.72 30.42 3.01
C GLU A 107 -11.58 29.95 3.94
N PHE A 108 -11.75 28.80 4.60
CA PHE A 108 -10.74 28.21 5.47
C PHE A 108 -9.42 27.96 4.72
N LEU A 109 -9.52 27.48 3.48
CA LEU A 109 -8.37 27.17 2.63
C LEU A 109 -7.80 28.40 1.90
N GLN A 110 -8.55 29.51 1.85
CA GLN A 110 -8.24 30.72 1.08
C GLN A 110 -8.06 30.44 -0.42
N ILE A 111 -8.94 29.61 -0.98
CA ILE A 111 -8.97 29.26 -2.41
C ILE A 111 -10.38 29.39 -2.96
N ALA A 112 -10.51 29.47 -4.29
CA ALA A 112 -11.82 29.34 -4.93
C ALA A 112 -12.27 27.86 -4.94
N PRO A 113 -13.56 27.57 -4.70
CA PRO A 113 -14.11 26.25 -4.99
C PRO A 113 -13.90 25.86 -6.45
N PRO A 114 -13.71 24.58 -6.77
CA PRO A 114 -13.71 24.13 -8.15
C PRO A 114 -15.09 24.36 -8.79
N GLU A 115 -15.11 24.82 -10.05
CA GLU A 115 -16.36 25.01 -10.81
C GLU A 115 -17.17 23.71 -10.95
N THR A 116 -16.47 22.57 -11.03
CA THR A 116 -17.09 21.25 -11.10
C THR A 116 -16.29 20.29 -10.23
N PRO A 117 -16.91 19.71 -9.18
CA PRO A 117 -16.27 18.68 -8.38
C PRO A 117 -15.92 17.45 -9.21
N LEU A 118 -14.85 16.76 -8.82
CA LEU A 118 -14.46 15.49 -9.40
C LEU A 118 -15.49 14.41 -9.03
N ASN A 119 -16.17 13.88 -10.04
CA ASN A 119 -17.09 12.77 -9.84
C ASN A 119 -16.31 11.44 -9.73
N LEU A 120 -16.49 10.76 -8.60
CA LEU A 120 -15.89 9.47 -8.29
C LEU A 120 -16.98 8.40 -8.17
N ASP A 121 -16.65 7.18 -8.60
CA ASP A 121 -17.56 6.04 -8.54
C ASP A 121 -17.69 5.38 -7.15
N ARG A 122 -17.09 6.01 -6.13
CA ARG A 122 -17.08 5.59 -4.73
C ARG A 122 -16.71 6.77 -3.83
N THR A 123 -16.99 6.62 -2.53
CA THR A 123 -16.51 7.56 -1.51
C THR A 123 -14.98 7.64 -1.56
N PRO A 124 -14.40 8.85 -1.68
CA PRO A 124 -12.95 9.01 -1.69
C PRO A 124 -12.35 8.59 -0.34
N LEU A 125 -11.16 7.98 -0.36
CA LEU A 125 -10.41 7.64 0.85
C LEU A 125 -9.33 8.68 1.15
N PHE A 126 -9.22 9.05 2.42
CA PHE A 126 -8.14 9.87 2.93
C PHE A 126 -7.28 9.02 3.88
N ILE A 127 -6.19 8.48 3.34
CA ILE A 127 -5.39 7.44 3.97
C ILE A 127 -4.25 8.08 4.76
N LEU A 128 -4.23 7.87 6.06
CA LEU A 128 -3.16 8.31 6.94
C LEU A 128 -2.04 7.28 6.99
N HIS A 129 -0.80 7.76 6.89
CA HIS A 129 0.44 7.01 7.01
C HIS A 129 1.43 7.82 7.84
N ASP A 130 2.37 7.17 8.54
CA ASP A 130 3.51 7.85 9.16
C ASP A 130 4.85 7.21 8.78
N THR A 131 5.85 8.05 8.55
CA THR A 131 7.17 7.60 8.09
C THR A 131 8.27 8.10 9.00
N ALA A 132 9.26 7.25 9.22
CA ALA A 132 10.48 7.58 9.94
C ALA A 132 11.52 8.31 9.05
N TRP A 133 11.23 8.47 7.76
CA TRP A 133 12.18 9.08 6.83
C TRP A 133 12.26 10.59 7.08
N SER A 134 13.46 11.08 7.38
CA SER A 134 13.79 12.51 7.32
C SER A 134 13.50 13.06 5.93
N MET A 135 12.40 13.79 5.81
CA MET A 135 12.04 14.53 4.59
C MET A 135 12.66 15.93 4.66
N THR A 136 13.66 16.17 3.82
CA THR A 136 14.15 17.52 3.52
C THR A 136 13.41 18.07 2.30
N ALA A 137 13.42 19.38 2.06
CA ALA A 137 12.87 19.96 0.83
C ALA A 137 13.50 19.34 -0.43
N GLY A 138 14.81 19.06 -0.40
CA GLY A 138 15.49 18.34 -1.48
C GLY A 138 14.95 16.93 -1.70
N ASN A 139 14.57 16.22 -0.63
CA ASN A 139 13.93 14.90 -0.74
C ASN A 139 12.50 15.01 -1.31
N ILE A 140 11.73 16.01 -0.91
CA ILE A 140 10.38 16.26 -1.45
C ILE A 140 10.44 16.55 -2.95
N GLU A 141 11.34 17.45 -3.36
CA GLU A 141 11.58 17.75 -4.78
C GLU A 141 12.07 16.53 -5.56
N GLU A 142 12.84 15.64 -4.93
CA GLU A 142 13.21 14.37 -5.54
C GLU A 142 11.98 13.44 -5.69
N GLN A 143 11.11 13.35 -4.69
CA GLN A 143 9.88 12.56 -4.76
C GLN A 143 8.92 13.09 -5.84
N LYS A 144 8.83 14.42 -6.02
CA LYS A 144 8.08 15.05 -7.12
C LYS A 144 8.58 14.59 -8.50
N LYS A 145 9.87 14.29 -8.67
CA LYS A 145 10.40 13.74 -9.94
C LYS A 145 9.92 12.32 -10.23
N TYR A 146 9.51 11.57 -9.21
CA TYR A 146 8.92 10.24 -9.33
C TYR A 146 7.38 10.30 -9.26
N ALA A 147 6.77 11.43 -9.62
CA ALA A 147 5.34 11.76 -9.49
C ALA A 147 4.34 10.79 -10.15
N ARG A 148 4.78 9.86 -11.02
CA ARG A 148 3.90 8.93 -11.74
C ARG A 148 4.55 7.54 -11.89
N GLY A 149 3.78 6.46 -11.78
CA GLY A 149 4.26 5.06 -11.89
C GLY A 149 3.70 4.17 -10.77
N PRO A 150 3.29 2.90 -10.94
CA PRO A 150 2.40 2.23 -10.00
C PRO A 150 3.05 1.68 -8.71
N MET A 151 4.35 1.84 -8.50
CA MET A 151 5.04 1.49 -7.24
C MET A 151 6.22 2.43 -7.00
N LYS A 152 6.25 3.01 -5.79
CA LYS A 152 7.23 3.88 -5.12
C LYS A 152 6.54 4.44 -3.86
N LEU A 153 7.14 5.38 -3.14
CA LEU A 153 6.37 6.20 -2.20
C LEU A 153 5.28 6.94 -2.98
N GLY A 154 4.03 6.54 -2.78
CA GLY A 154 2.85 7.11 -3.41
C GLY A 154 2.09 8.17 -2.60
N PRO A 155 2.62 8.82 -1.54
CA PRO A 155 1.84 9.82 -0.84
C PRO A 155 1.62 11.04 -1.74
N ASN A 156 0.43 11.62 -1.58
CA ASN A 156 0.07 12.87 -2.22
C ASN A 156 0.70 14.05 -1.47
N VAL A 157 0.86 13.92 -0.15
CA VAL A 157 1.32 14.98 0.74
C VAL A 157 2.33 14.44 1.74
N TYR A 158 3.39 15.21 2.02
CA TYR A 158 4.29 14.99 3.13
C TYR A 158 4.13 16.09 4.17
N ILE A 159 3.79 15.75 5.41
CA ILE A 159 3.60 16.71 6.48
C ILE A 159 4.75 16.60 7.50
N PRO A 160 5.67 17.59 7.55
CA PRO A 160 6.80 17.56 8.47
C PRO A 160 6.35 17.75 9.92
N ARG A 161 7.19 17.30 10.86
CA ARG A 161 6.90 17.43 12.31
C ARG A 161 6.88 18.89 12.80
N LYS A 162 7.65 19.80 12.18
CA LYS A 162 7.74 21.22 12.57
C LYS A 162 7.57 22.14 11.36
N PRO A 163 6.99 23.35 11.55
CA PRO A 163 6.72 24.31 10.47
C PRO A 163 7.98 24.94 9.84
N HIS A 164 9.15 24.85 10.49
CA HIS A 164 10.37 25.57 10.09
C HIS A 164 11.48 24.67 9.54
N SER A 165 11.16 23.71 8.67
CA SER A 165 12.16 23.12 7.78
C SER A 165 12.55 24.10 6.66
N ARG A 166 13.01 25.32 7.02
CA ARG A 166 13.53 26.42 6.17
C ARG A 166 12.79 26.88 4.90
N ASP A 167 11.86 26.13 4.34
CA ASP A 167 11.19 26.46 3.09
C ASP A 167 9.70 26.76 3.35
N ARG A 168 9.34 28.00 3.05
CA ARG A 168 7.97 28.49 3.04
C ARG A 168 7.27 27.82 1.86
N ASP A 169 6.34 26.91 2.11
CA ASP A 169 4.97 26.98 1.60
C ASP A 169 4.18 25.69 1.91
N ILE A 170 2.95 25.87 2.39
CA ILE A 170 1.98 24.80 2.66
C ILE A 170 1.58 24.09 1.34
N LEU A 171 1.88 24.67 0.18
CA LEU A 171 1.68 24.03 -1.12
C LEU A 171 2.90 23.20 -1.56
N ASP A 172 4.07 23.42 -0.98
CA ASP A 172 5.31 22.72 -1.35
C ASP A 172 5.39 21.30 -0.77
N SER A 173 4.52 20.98 0.19
CA SER A 173 4.39 19.66 0.82
C SER A 173 3.54 18.68 -0.02
N ILE A 174 2.74 19.19 -0.97
CA ILE A 174 2.01 18.38 -1.94
C ILE A 174 3.05 17.85 -2.94
N ALA A 175 3.37 16.57 -2.82
CA ALA A 175 4.25 15.91 -3.79
C ALA A 175 3.53 15.67 -5.12
N ARG A 176 2.19 15.54 -5.10
CA ARG A 176 1.40 15.12 -6.27
C ARG A 176 -0.02 15.69 -6.21
N PRO A 177 -0.65 15.99 -7.36
CA PRO A 177 -2.07 16.30 -7.40
C PRO A 177 -2.90 15.21 -6.71
N PHE A 178 -3.97 15.61 -6.06
CA PHE A 178 -4.91 14.67 -5.47
C PHE A 178 -5.68 13.97 -6.58
N PHE A 179 -6.07 12.71 -6.34
CA PHE A 179 -6.86 11.93 -7.28
C PHE A 179 -6.23 11.78 -8.70
N GLU A 180 -4.91 11.86 -8.82
CA GLU A 180 -4.19 11.64 -10.08
C GLU A 180 -4.12 10.14 -10.42
N ARG A 181 -4.72 9.72 -11.54
CA ARG A 181 -4.81 8.31 -11.95
C ARG A 181 -3.45 7.63 -12.11
N HIS A 182 -2.44 8.38 -12.55
CA HIS A 182 -1.13 7.82 -12.87
C HIS A 182 -0.14 7.83 -11.68
N ARG A 183 -0.59 8.15 -10.46
CA ARG A 183 0.32 8.11 -9.30
C ARG A 183 0.66 6.67 -8.86
N PRO A 184 1.79 6.47 -8.16
CA PRO A 184 2.10 5.24 -7.45
C PRO A 184 1.09 4.90 -6.38
N THR A 185 0.91 3.60 -6.20
CA THR A 185 0.19 3.07 -5.05
C THR A 185 1.07 3.20 -3.82
N ALA A 186 0.53 3.75 -2.75
CA ALA A 186 1.14 3.80 -1.43
C ALA A 186 0.76 2.57 -0.58
N THR A 187 -0.40 1.97 -0.82
CA THR A 187 -0.97 0.88 -0.01
C THR A 187 -1.07 -0.44 -0.77
N PHE A 188 -1.21 -1.57 -0.06
CA PHE A 188 -1.55 -2.85 -0.69
C PHE A 188 -3.01 -2.87 -1.17
N TYR A 189 -3.89 -2.14 -0.49
CA TYR A 189 -5.25 -1.85 -0.96
C TYR A 189 -5.24 -1.25 -2.38
N GLU A 190 -4.51 -0.18 -2.63
CA GLU A 190 -4.46 0.43 -3.98
C GLU A 190 -3.86 -0.52 -5.03
N GLN A 191 -3.03 -1.48 -4.62
CA GLN A 191 -2.49 -2.50 -5.52
C GLN A 191 -3.49 -3.63 -5.84
N ALA A 192 -4.70 -3.60 -5.26
CA ALA A 192 -5.68 -4.68 -5.31
C ALA A 192 -5.08 -6.04 -4.93
N ALA A 193 -4.20 -6.04 -3.91
CA ALA A 193 -3.43 -7.22 -3.51
C ALA A 193 -4.29 -8.34 -2.90
N GLU A 194 -5.52 -8.04 -2.52
CA GLU A 194 -6.53 -9.02 -2.10
C GLU A 194 -7.11 -9.82 -3.26
N MET A 195 -7.13 -9.27 -4.48
CA MET A 195 -7.73 -9.94 -5.64
C MET A 195 -6.81 -11.01 -6.23
N LEU A 196 -5.50 -10.75 -6.23
CA LEU A 196 -4.52 -11.67 -6.78
C LEU A 196 -3.20 -11.60 -5.99
N PRO A 197 -2.75 -12.73 -5.40
CA PRO A 197 -1.49 -12.75 -4.67
C PRO A 197 -0.32 -12.25 -5.52
N ALA A 198 0.56 -11.46 -4.91
CA ALA A 198 1.66 -10.81 -5.61
C ALA A 198 2.51 -11.77 -6.46
N ASP A 199 2.86 -12.96 -5.94
CA ASP A 199 3.68 -13.94 -6.67
C ASP A 199 2.94 -14.49 -7.90
N THR A 200 1.63 -14.75 -7.77
CA THR A 200 0.79 -15.19 -8.88
C THR A 200 0.65 -14.10 -9.93
N ARG A 201 0.37 -12.86 -9.51
CA ARG A 201 0.29 -11.70 -10.41
C ARG A 201 1.59 -11.52 -11.18
N ASP A 202 2.72 -11.53 -10.48
CA ASP A 202 4.04 -11.33 -11.08
C ASP A 202 4.38 -12.46 -12.06
N GLN A 203 3.99 -13.70 -11.76
CA GLN A 203 4.14 -14.84 -12.68
C GLN A 203 3.30 -14.66 -13.95
N LEU A 204 2.02 -14.27 -13.82
CA LEU A 204 1.15 -14.04 -14.98
C LEU A 204 1.67 -12.92 -15.88
N VAL A 205 2.13 -11.83 -15.26
CA VAL A 205 2.75 -10.68 -15.95
C VAL A 205 3.96 -11.13 -16.77
N ARG A 206 4.87 -11.91 -16.15
CA ARG A 206 6.06 -12.45 -16.84
C ARG A 206 5.70 -13.43 -17.96
N GLN A 207 4.73 -14.32 -17.72
CA GLN A 207 4.26 -15.25 -18.74
C GLN A 207 3.66 -14.52 -19.93
N LEU A 208 2.78 -13.55 -19.69
CA LEU A 208 2.21 -12.72 -20.75
C LEU A 208 3.31 -11.99 -21.52
N TRP A 209 4.27 -11.40 -20.80
CA TRP A 209 5.41 -10.75 -21.43
C TRP A 209 6.15 -11.70 -22.37
N GLN A 210 6.54 -12.90 -21.93
CA GLN A 210 7.32 -13.84 -22.75
C GLN A 210 6.60 -14.28 -24.04
N ILE A 211 5.27 -14.39 -24.04
CA ILE A 211 4.49 -14.78 -25.23
C ILE A 211 4.11 -13.60 -26.13
N THR A 212 4.17 -12.36 -25.62
CA THR A 212 3.74 -11.18 -26.37
C THR A 212 4.77 -10.84 -27.47
N PRO A 213 4.37 -10.57 -28.73
CA PRO A 213 5.28 -10.15 -29.79
C PRO A 213 6.02 -8.85 -29.45
N GLU A 214 7.27 -8.71 -29.91
CA GLU A 214 8.10 -7.53 -29.59
C GLU A 214 7.46 -6.20 -30.04
N THR A 215 6.75 -6.21 -31.18
CA THR A 215 6.01 -5.04 -31.67
C THR A 215 4.93 -4.57 -30.69
N VAL A 216 4.21 -5.51 -30.09
CA VAL A 216 3.16 -5.23 -29.09
C VAL A 216 3.79 -4.80 -27.76
N ARG A 217 4.92 -5.41 -27.36
CA ARG A 217 5.68 -5.00 -26.16
C ARG A 217 6.17 -3.56 -26.26
N ILE A 218 6.76 -3.17 -27.39
CA ILE A 218 7.24 -1.80 -27.64
C ILE A 218 6.07 -0.82 -27.55
N LYS A 219 4.94 -1.12 -28.22
CA LYS A 219 3.76 -0.27 -28.15
C LYS A 219 3.16 -0.20 -26.74
N GLY A 220 3.15 -1.32 -26.01
CA GLY A 220 2.72 -1.37 -24.61
C GLY A 220 3.54 -0.46 -23.69
N PHE A 221 4.87 -0.44 -23.84
CA PHE A 221 5.72 0.50 -23.10
C PHE A 221 5.48 1.95 -23.51
N ALA A 222 5.32 2.22 -24.81
CA ALA A 222 5.04 3.58 -25.29
C ALA A 222 3.75 4.13 -24.67
N LEU A 223 2.66 3.34 -24.66
CA LEU A 223 1.39 3.72 -24.03
C LEU A 223 1.51 3.83 -22.50
N ALA A 224 2.23 2.92 -21.86
CA ALA A 224 2.42 2.95 -20.41
C ALA A 224 3.21 4.16 -19.92
N LEU A 225 4.07 4.73 -20.78
CA LEU A 225 4.89 5.89 -20.47
C LEU A 225 4.32 7.19 -21.06
N GLU A 226 3.21 7.11 -21.82
CA GLU A 226 2.52 8.27 -22.36
C GLU A 226 2.01 9.17 -21.23
N GLY A 227 2.24 10.47 -21.36
CA GLY A 227 1.82 11.44 -20.35
C GLY A 227 2.57 11.34 -19.02
N VAL A 228 3.57 10.47 -18.87
CA VAL A 228 4.43 10.46 -17.68
C VAL A 228 5.49 11.56 -17.88
N PRO A 229 5.55 12.62 -17.05
CA PRO A 229 6.49 13.73 -17.19
C PRO A 229 7.89 13.30 -16.73
N LEU A 230 8.42 12.30 -17.41
CA LEU A 230 9.77 11.82 -17.25
C LEU A 230 10.69 12.79 -17.97
N SER A 231 11.83 13.11 -17.37
CA SER A 231 12.91 13.69 -18.17
C SER A 231 13.18 12.77 -19.37
N THR A 232 13.55 13.33 -20.52
CA THR A 232 13.87 12.57 -21.75
C THR A 232 14.92 11.47 -21.54
N ARG A 233 15.71 11.54 -20.46
CA ARG A 233 16.68 10.50 -20.06
C ARG A 233 16.08 9.37 -19.21
N SER A 234 14.94 9.58 -18.57
CA SER A 234 14.37 8.66 -17.58
C SER A 234 13.48 7.57 -18.18
N ALA A 235 12.79 7.82 -19.30
CA ALA A 235 11.91 6.82 -19.92
C ALA A 235 12.66 5.58 -20.45
N PRO A 236 13.78 5.70 -21.19
CA PRO A 236 14.54 4.52 -21.64
C PRO A 236 15.12 3.71 -20.47
N GLU A 237 15.50 4.38 -19.39
CA GLU A 237 16.02 3.72 -18.19
C GLU A 237 14.92 2.97 -17.42
N LEU A 238 13.70 3.51 -17.33
CA LEU A 238 12.56 2.81 -16.73
C LEU A 238 12.15 1.59 -17.55
N GLU A 239 12.07 1.72 -18.87
CA GLU A 239 11.81 0.58 -19.75
C GLU A 239 12.88 -0.51 -19.59
N LYS A 240 14.16 -0.13 -19.62
CA LYS A 240 15.28 -1.06 -19.41
C LYS A 240 15.16 -1.80 -18.08
N ARG A 241 14.89 -1.08 -16.99
CA ARG A 241 14.69 -1.68 -15.66
C ARG A 241 13.48 -2.61 -15.62
N ALA A 242 12.37 -2.21 -16.25
CA ALA A 242 11.17 -3.01 -16.38
C ALA A 242 11.44 -4.31 -17.15
N ARG A 243 12.16 -4.23 -18.27
CA ARG A 243 12.60 -5.40 -19.05
C ARG A 243 13.52 -6.31 -18.24
N ILE A 244 14.43 -5.77 -17.42
CA ILE A 244 15.24 -6.58 -16.50
C ILE A 244 14.34 -7.33 -15.52
N TRP A 245 13.35 -6.66 -14.91
CA TRP A 245 12.38 -7.34 -14.07
C TRP A 245 11.63 -8.40 -14.88
N LEU A 246 10.95 -8.08 -15.97
CA LEU A 246 10.14 -8.99 -16.79
C LEU A 246 10.89 -10.23 -17.31
N ASN A 247 12.18 -10.10 -17.60
CA ASN A 247 13.02 -11.19 -18.10
C ASN A 247 13.71 -12.00 -17.00
N THR A 248 13.60 -11.61 -15.73
CA THR A 248 14.05 -12.51 -14.65
C THR A 248 13.10 -13.73 -14.55
N PRO A 249 13.58 -14.91 -14.15
CA PRO A 249 12.71 -16.09 -14.06
C PRO A 249 11.71 -16.05 -12.91
N SER A 250 12.03 -15.33 -11.84
CA SER A 250 11.17 -15.22 -10.66
C SER A 250 11.52 -14.00 -9.80
N GLU A 251 10.59 -13.64 -8.91
CA GLU A 251 10.80 -12.56 -7.94
C GLU A 251 11.97 -12.87 -6.99
N ALA A 252 12.18 -14.13 -6.62
CA ALA A 252 13.32 -14.54 -5.81
C ALA A 252 14.67 -14.29 -6.50
N VAL A 253 14.74 -14.46 -7.83
CA VAL A 253 15.93 -14.14 -8.61
C VAL A 253 16.11 -12.63 -8.72
N PHE A 254 15.03 -11.89 -8.98
CA PHE A 254 15.08 -10.44 -9.05
C PHE A 254 15.53 -9.80 -7.72
N ARG A 255 15.03 -10.28 -6.57
CA ARG A 255 15.47 -9.79 -5.25
C ARG A 255 16.96 -10.04 -5.00
N ARG A 256 17.52 -11.15 -5.48
CA ARG A 256 18.98 -11.39 -5.42
C ARG A 256 19.75 -10.43 -6.32
N LEU A 257 19.18 -10.07 -7.47
CA LEU A 257 19.77 -9.08 -8.37
C LEU A 257 19.78 -7.70 -7.71
N VAL A 258 18.66 -7.25 -7.14
CA VAL A 258 18.53 -5.95 -6.47
C VAL A 258 19.61 -5.75 -5.41
N LYS A 259 19.92 -6.79 -4.61
CA LYS A 259 20.96 -6.74 -3.57
C LYS A 259 22.38 -6.47 -4.10
N LYS A 260 22.63 -6.64 -5.41
CA LYS A 260 23.96 -6.42 -6.03
C LYS A 260 24.14 -5.02 -6.60
N TYR A 261 23.09 -4.20 -6.60
CA TYR A 261 23.10 -2.85 -7.18
C TYR A 261 22.94 -1.80 -6.08
N PRO A 262 23.32 -0.54 -6.36
CA PRO A 262 23.04 0.55 -5.45
C PRO A 262 21.56 0.62 -5.08
N THR A 263 21.29 1.10 -3.86
CA THR A 263 19.93 1.40 -3.39
C THR A 263 19.20 2.22 -4.45
N ASN A 264 17.93 1.86 -4.70
CA ASN A 264 17.05 2.51 -5.68
C ASN A 264 17.39 2.31 -7.18
N TYR A 265 18.38 1.49 -7.54
CA TYR A 265 18.74 1.28 -8.95
C TYR A 265 17.57 0.72 -9.79
N PHE A 266 16.81 -0.23 -9.23
CA PHE A 266 15.68 -0.89 -9.91
C PHE A 266 14.33 -0.25 -9.61
N ASP A 267 14.33 0.94 -9.04
CA ASP A 267 13.11 1.65 -8.74
C ASP A 267 12.27 1.90 -9.99
N GLY A 268 10.97 1.70 -9.86
CA GLY A 268 10.01 1.84 -10.96
C GLY A 268 10.00 0.66 -11.95
N ALA A 269 10.89 -0.33 -11.83
CA ALA A 269 10.97 -1.47 -12.76
C ALA A 269 9.65 -2.26 -12.84
N LYS A 270 9.25 -2.83 -11.70
CA LYS A 270 8.02 -3.61 -11.58
C LYS A 270 6.80 -2.76 -11.90
N SER A 271 6.86 -1.50 -11.53
CA SER A 271 5.80 -0.55 -11.73
C SER A 271 5.53 -0.33 -13.23
N THR A 272 6.56 0.08 -13.96
CA THR A 272 6.52 0.29 -15.41
C THR A 272 6.13 -0.99 -16.14
N ALA A 273 6.59 -2.16 -15.66
CA ALA A 273 6.21 -3.44 -16.21
C ALA A 273 4.70 -3.74 -16.07
N LEU A 274 4.10 -3.44 -14.91
CA LEU A 274 2.66 -3.64 -14.69
C LEU A 274 1.82 -2.77 -15.63
N TRP A 275 2.17 -1.49 -15.81
CA TRP A 275 1.47 -0.62 -16.77
C TRP A 275 1.66 -1.05 -18.22
N ALA A 276 2.88 -1.46 -18.60
CA ALA A 276 3.11 -1.98 -19.94
C ALA A 276 2.27 -3.24 -20.19
N THR A 277 2.13 -4.09 -19.17
CA THR A 277 1.30 -5.31 -19.23
C THR A 277 -0.18 -4.98 -19.34
N GLU A 278 -0.67 -3.97 -18.60
CA GLU A 278 -2.02 -3.46 -18.72
C GLU A 278 -2.29 -2.95 -20.15
N ALA A 279 -1.39 -2.12 -20.70
CA ALA A 279 -1.49 -1.62 -22.06
C ALA A 279 -1.39 -2.74 -23.12
N ILE A 280 -0.62 -3.80 -22.85
CA ILE A 280 -0.59 -5.01 -23.70
C ILE A 280 -1.95 -5.71 -23.67
N CYS A 281 -2.58 -5.84 -22.49
CA CYS A 281 -3.88 -6.49 -22.37
C CYS A 281 -5.03 -5.73 -23.03
N GLN A 282 -4.88 -4.44 -23.28
CA GLN A 282 -5.83 -3.68 -24.11
C GLN A 282 -5.69 -3.99 -25.61
N GLN A 283 -4.58 -4.59 -26.03
CA GLN A 283 -4.25 -4.84 -27.44
C GLN A 283 -4.23 -6.32 -27.79
N LEU A 284 -4.17 -7.20 -26.79
CA LEU A 284 -4.03 -8.63 -26.94
C LEU A 284 -5.15 -9.34 -26.16
N SER A 285 -5.89 -10.21 -26.84
CA SER A 285 -6.78 -11.15 -26.17
C SER A 285 -6.01 -12.41 -25.77
N HIS A 286 -5.93 -12.67 -24.47
CA HIS A 286 -5.23 -13.83 -23.91
C HIS A 286 -5.77 -14.16 -22.50
N PRO A 287 -5.88 -15.45 -22.09
CA PRO A 287 -6.42 -15.82 -20.77
C PRO A 287 -5.71 -15.17 -19.57
N ASN A 288 -4.40 -14.91 -19.67
CA ASN A 288 -3.68 -14.18 -18.62
C ASN A 288 -4.13 -12.71 -18.51
N CYS A 289 -4.58 -12.09 -19.60
CA CYS A 289 -5.17 -10.76 -19.56
C CYS A 289 -6.52 -10.78 -18.86
N ASP A 290 -7.38 -11.75 -19.14
CA ASP A 290 -8.67 -11.91 -18.47
C ASP A 290 -8.50 -12.03 -16.94
N ARG A 291 -7.41 -12.70 -16.50
CA ARG A 291 -7.07 -12.84 -15.08
C ARG A 291 -6.47 -11.58 -14.44
N LEU A 292 -5.76 -10.76 -15.21
CA LEU A 292 -5.08 -9.55 -14.73
C LEU A 292 -5.98 -8.30 -14.79
N GLN A 293 -6.92 -8.27 -15.73
CA GLN A 293 -7.79 -7.12 -15.98
C GLN A 293 -8.60 -6.67 -14.75
N PRO A 294 -9.18 -7.57 -13.92
CA PRO A 294 -9.87 -7.16 -12.70
C PRO A 294 -8.94 -6.42 -11.71
N VAL A 295 -7.67 -6.88 -11.60
CA VAL A 295 -6.67 -6.26 -10.73
C VAL A 295 -6.31 -4.86 -11.23
N PHE A 296 -6.08 -4.70 -12.54
CA PHE A 296 -5.77 -3.40 -13.14
C PHE A 296 -6.94 -2.42 -13.03
N ALA A 297 -8.17 -2.89 -13.29
CA ALA A 297 -9.38 -2.08 -13.18
C ALA A 297 -9.59 -1.57 -11.75
N GLU A 298 -9.53 -2.45 -10.75
CA GLU A 298 -9.74 -2.06 -9.35
C GLU A 298 -8.60 -1.18 -8.83
N ARG A 299 -7.34 -1.46 -9.22
CA ARG A 299 -6.23 -0.54 -8.94
C ARG A 299 -6.54 0.86 -9.45
N ASN A 300 -6.92 1.00 -10.73
CA ASN A 300 -7.15 2.31 -11.32
C ASN A 300 -8.31 3.05 -10.64
N ARG A 301 -9.37 2.33 -10.24
CA ARG A 301 -10.47 2.89 -9.44
C ARG A 301 -9.99 3.37 -8.07
N ARG A 302 -9.17 2.60 -7.35
CA ARG A 302 -8.68 2.96 -6.01
C ARG A 302 -7.70 4.13 -6.02
N VAL A 303 -6.80 4.18 -7.00
CA VAL A 303 -5.78 5.24 -7.09
C VAL A 303 -6.42 6.61 -7.35
N ILE A 304 -7.39 6.68 -8.27
CA ILE A 304 -8.12 7.93 -8.55
C ILE A 304 -9.07 8.32 -7.43
N SER A 305 -9.46 7.40 -6.54
CA SER A 305 -10.40 7.67 -5.44
C SER A 305 -9.72 7.75 -4.07
N SER A 306 -8.41 7.95 -4.00
CA SER A 306 -7.71 8.04 -2.72
C SER A 306 -6.64 9.11 -2.70
N VAL A 307 -6.42 9.66 -1.51
CA VAL A 307 -5.36 10.62 -1.17
C VAL A 307 -4.60 10.03 0.00
N ASN A 308 -3.28 9.89 -0.15
CA ASN A 308 -2.39 9.36 0.88
C ASN A 308 -1.61 10.50 1.54
N ILE A 309 -1.70 10.59 2.86
CA ILE A 309 -1.02 11.59 3.68
C ILE A 309 0.10 10.94 4.46
N GLU A 310 1.32 11.39 4.20
CA GLU A 310 2.50 10.93 4.90
C GLU A 310 2.90 11.90 6.02
N LEU A 311 2.70 11.48 7.27
CA LEU A 311 3.11 12.23 8.45
C LEU A 311 4.56 11.87 8.80
N VAL A 312 5.46 12.84 8.79
CA VAL A 312 6.86 12.60 9.19
C VAL A 312 6.94 12.44 10.70
N GLN A 313 7.42 11.30 11.15
CA GLN A 313 7.59 10.93 12.55
C GLN A 313 9.03 10.53 12.84
N ALA A 314 9.43 10.51 14.11
CA ALA A 314 10.72 9.98 14.51
C ALA A 314 10.85 8.47 14.17
N PRO A 315 12.06 7.99 13.84
CA PRO A 315 12.33 6.55 13.85
C PRO A 315 12.12 5.99 15.26
N GLY A 316 11.61 4.76 15.34
CA GLY A 316 11.36 4.11 16.62
C GLY A 316 10.43 2.92 16.47
N SER A 317 9.74 2.57 17.55
CA SER A 317 8.94 1.34 17.59
C SER A 317 7.75 1.36 16.64
N HIS A 318 7.43 0.18 16.14
CA HIS A 318 6.29 -0.14 15.30
C HIS A 318 5.81 -1.55 15.67
N CYS A 319 4.69 -1.99 15.12
CA CYS A 319 4.11 -3.31 15.34
C CYS A 319 5.08 -4.50 15.16
N LEU A 320 6.04 -4.41 14.25
CA LEU A 320 7.07 -5.44 14.01
C LEU A 320 8.34 -5.30 14.88
N THR A 321 8.43 -4.30 15.76
CA THR A 321 9.62 -4.08 16.59
C THR A 321 9.77 -5.23 17.59
N LYS A 322 10.95 -5.86 17.60
CA LYS A 322 11.30 -6.93 18.54
C LYS A 322 12.22 -6.40 19.64
N GLY A 323 12.04 -6.89 20.86
CA GLY A 323 12.89 -6.54 21.99
C GLY A 323 12.48 -5.24 22.68
N ARG A 324 13.46 -4.40 23.06
CA ARG A 324 13.20 -3.17 23.81
C ARG A 324 12.48 -2.14 22.95
N LEU A 325 11.26 -1.79 23.37
CA LEU A 325 10.48 -0.72 22.76
C LEU A 325 11.14 0.64 23.01
N GLN A 326 11.17 1.43 21.95
CA GLN A 326 11.65 2.81 21.89
C GLN A 326 10.45 3.76 21.85
N PRO A 327 10.31 4.66 22.84
CA PRO A 327 9.28 5.68 22.84
C PRO A 327 9.34 6.56 21.58
N LEU A 328 8.18 7.01 21.14
CA LEU A 328 8.04 7.94 20.04
C LEU A 328 7.35 9.21 20.52
N PRO A 329 7.78 10.39 20.06
CA PRO A 329 7.12 11.63 20.43
C PRO A 329 5.75 11.74 19.74
N GLY A 330 4.73 12.24 20.44
CA GLY A 330 3.41 12.50 19.86
C GLY A 330 3.48 13.46 18.66
N TYR A 331 2.50 13.37 17.75
CA TYR A 331 2.38 14.28 16.60
C TYR A 331 2.18 15.72 17.06
N SER A 332 2.72 16.68 16.32
CA SER A 332 2.60 18.10 16.65
C SER A 332 1.24 18.68 16.25
N ASP A 333 0.84 19.76 16.90
CA ASP A 333 -0.36 20.53 16.54
C ASP A 333 -0.35 20.95 15.07
N PHE A 334 0.82 21.33 14.56
CA PHE A 334 1.04 21.64 13.16
C PHE A 334 0.66 20.46 12.26
N GLN A 335 1.08 19.23 12.59
CA GLN A 335 0.72 18.06 11.79
C GLN A 335 -0.80 17.86 11.74
N TYR A 336 -1.48 17.98 12.88
CA TYR A 336 -2.94 17.86 12.94
C TYR A 336 -3.64 18.95 12.11
N GLN A 337 -3.25 20.21 12.26
CA GLN A 337 -3.80 21.33 11.51
C GLN A 337 -3.59 21.18 9.99
N GLN A 338 -2.39 20.77 9.56
CA GLN A 338 -2.13 20.52 8.15
C GLN A 338 -2.93 19.32 7.62
N THR A 339 -3.07 18.26 8.42
CA THR A 339 -3.86 17.09 8.02
C THR A 339 -5.33 17.46 7.82
N ALA A 340 -5.91 18.23 8.74
CA ALA A 340 -7.26 18.76 8.59
C ALA A 340 -7.38 19.64 7.34
N LYS A 341 -6.40 20.52 7.09
CA LYS A 341 -6.35 21.35 5.88
C LYS A 341 -6.38 20.52 4.59
N TYR A 342 -5.53 19.50 4.47
CA TYR A 342 -5.51 18.65 3.27
C TYR A 342 -6.75 17.76 3.15
N TYR A 343 -7.34 17.35 4.27
CA TYR A 343 -8.61 16.63 4.28
C TYR A 343 -9.71 17.49 3.65
N LEU A 344 -9.85 18.74 4.10
CA LEU A 344 -10.83 19.67 3.56
C LEU A 344 -10.56 20.01 2.09
N LEU A 345 -9.29 20.10 1.67
CA LEU A 345 -8.93 20.25 0.26
C LEU A 345 -9.41 19.06 -0.59
N ALA A 346 -9.22 17.83 -0.10
CA ALA A 346 -9.72 16.63 -0.78
C ALA A 346 -11.25 16.61 -0.85
N ALA A 347 -11.91 17.08 0.22
CA ALA A 347 -13.37 17.20 0.25
C ALA A 347 -13.88 18.18 -0.79
N LEU A 348 -13.30 19.39 -0.83
CA LEU A 348 -13.67 20.43 -1.78
C LEU A 348 -13.49 19.99 -3.23
N GLN A 349 -12.42 19.24 -3.54
CA GLN A 349 -12.17 18.75 -4.89
C GLN A 349 -13.17 17.70 -5.37
N THR A 350 -13.76 16.93 -4.46
CA THR A 350 -14.71 15.85 -4.80
C THR A 350 -16.15 16.22 -4.51
N GLY A 351 -16.39 17.34 -3.83
CA GLY A 351 -17.72 17.74 -3.39
C GLY A 351 -18.29 16.79 -2.32
N GLN A 352 -17.46 15.98 -1.68
CA GLN A 352 -17.85 14.97 -0.69
C GLN A 352 -16.82 14.87 0.42
N LEU A 353 -17.25 14.63 1.66
CA LEU A 353 -16.36 14.35 2.78
C LEU A 353 -15.66 12.98 2.57
N PRO A 354 -14.32 12.91 2.39
CA PRO A 354 -13.64 11.64 2.22
C PRO A 354 -13.73 10.77 3.47
N GLN A 355 -13.63 9.46 3.32
CA GLN A 355 -13.51 8.55 4.46
C GLN A 355 -12.06 8.53 4.95
N ILE A 356 -11.81 9.01 6.16
CA ILE A 356 -10.50 8.89 6.81
C ILE A 356 -10.27 7.45 7.26
N VAL A 357 -9.16 6.88 6.81
CA VAL A 357 -8.68 5.53 7.19
C VAL A 357 -7.20 5.57 7.51
N SER A 358 -6.71 4.60 8.28
CA SER A 358 -5.28 4.37 8.46
C SER A 358 -4.77 3.31 7.51
N HIS A 359 -3.47 3.30 7.26
CA HIS A 359 -2.82 2.18 6.58
C HIS A 359 -3.02 0.86 7.36
N PHE A 360 -2.98 0.94 8.69
CA PHE A 360 -3.24 -0.20 9.58
C PHE A 360 -4.61 -0.83 9.33
N ALA A 361 -5.64 -0.01 9.13
CA ALA A 361 -6.98 -0.49 8.81
C ALA A 361 -7.08 -1.00 7.36
N VAL A 362 -6.61 -0.20 6.40
CA VAL A 362 -6.89 -0.44 4.97
C VAL A 362 -6.15 -1.68 4.42
N ASP A 363 -4.96 -1.99 4.97
CA ASP A 363 -4.16 -3.15 4.56
C ASP A 363 -4.40 -4.40 5.44
N SER A 364 -5.34 -4.34 6.39
CA SER A 364 -5.63 -5.42 7.35
C SER A 364 -5.92 -6.78 6.70
N PHE A 365 -6.47 -6.80 5.48
CA PHE A 365 -6.76 -8.03 4.73
C PHE A 365 -5.51 -8.91 4.51
N LEU A 366 -4.31 -8.34 4.57
CA LEU A 366 -3.05 -9.06 4.41
C LEU A 366 -2.82 -10.12 5.50
N ILE A 367 -3.43 -9.96 6.67
CA ILE A 367 -3.35 -10.95 7.76
C ILE A 367 -3.87 -12.30 7.29
N ASN A 368 -4.99 -12.29 6.56
CA ASN A 368 -5.59 -13.49 5.99
C ASN A 368 -4.71 -14.12 4.89
N GLN A 369 -3.70 -13.39 4.39
CA GLN A 369 -2.69 -13.88 3.47
C GLN A 369 -1.38 -14.29 4.16
N GLY A 370 -1.36 -14.37 5.50
CA GLY A 370 -0.15 -14.68 6.27
C GLY A 370 0.91 -13.58 6.22
N LYS A 371 0.52 -12.35 5.89
CA LYS A 371 1.40 -11.18 5.84
C LYS A 371 1.02 -10.21 6.97
N TYR A 372 2.03 -9.49 7.45
CA TYR A 372 1.79 -8.46 8.44
C TYR A 372 1.55 -7.11 7.74
N PRO A 373 0.42 -6.43 7.99
CA PRO A 373 0.12 -5.15 7.37
C PRO A 373 1.01 -4.04 7.94
N HIS A 374 1.07 -2.92 7.24
CA HIS A 374 1.60 -1.69 7.83
C HIS A 374 0.78 -1.32 9.07
N CYS A 375 1.40 -0.70 10.07
CA CYS A 375 0.74 -0.34 11.33
C CYS A 375 0.86 1.15 11.61
N ASP A 376 0.85 1.93 10.54
CA ASP A 376 0.93 3.37 10.57
C ASP A 376 -0.47 3.98 10.28
N PRO A 377 -0.73 5.22 10.74
CA PRO A 377 0.17 6.04 11.56
C PRO A 377 0.25 5.53 13.01
N ARG A 378 1.45 5.49 13.55
CA ARG A 378 1.72 4.98 14.91
C ARG A 378 1.37 6.06 15.94
N GLY A 379 0.44 5.80 16.86
CA GLY A 379 0.09 6.70 17.97
C GLY A 379 -0.61 7.99 17.56
N PHE A 380 -1.35 7.99 16.44
CA PHE A 380 -2.06 9.18 15.95
C PHE A 380 -3.44 9.29 16.61
N ASP A 381 -3.74 10.43 17.23
CA ASP A 381 -5.04 10.70 17.84
C ASP A 381 -6.03 11.11 16.75
N LEU A 382 -6.78 10.14 16.25
CA LEU A 382 -7.73 10.34 15.17
C LEU A 382 -8.94 11.20 15.62
N GLN A 383 -9.33 11.13 16.89
CA GLN A 383 -10.44 11.94 17.40
C GLN A 383 -10.06 13.42 17.42
N ARG A 384 -8.82 13.74 17.76
CA ARG A 384 -8.31 15.12 17.68
C ARG A 384 -8.40 15.67 16.25
N LEU A 385 -8.04 14.88 15.25
CA LEU A 385 -8.19 15.29 13.84
C LEU A 385 -9.66 15.55 13.50
N TYR A 386 -10.56 14.65 13.92
CA TYR A 386 -12.01 14.83 13.70
C TYR A 386 -12.55 16.10 14.34
N ASN A 387 -12.15 16.40 15.57
CA ASN A 387 -12.59 17.64 16.23
C ASN A 387 -12.12 18.90 15.49
N LEU A 388 -10.91 18.92 14.93
CA LEU A 388 -10.43 20.05 14.11
C LEU A 388 -11.24 20.21 12.80
N ILE A 389 -11.66 19.10 12.19
CA ILE A 389 -12.52 19.14 11.00
C ILE A 389 -13.92 19.66 11.39
N SER A 390 -14.48 19.18 12.50
CA SER A 390 -15.76 19.66 13.02
C SER A 390 -15.74 21.15 13.32
N GLU A 391 -14.68 21.65 13.96
CA GLU A 391 -14.50 23.07 14.24
C GLU A 391 -14.50 23.89 12.95
N ALA A 392 -13.77 23.45 11.92
CA ALA A 392 -13.71 24.16 10.64
C ALA A 392 -15.05 24.18 9.88
N LEU A 393 -15.90 23.16 10.05
CA LEU A 393 -17.19 23.05 9.37
C LEU A 393 -18.36 23.54 10.24
N GLY A 394 -18.14 23.76 11.53
CA GLY A 394 -19.19 24.08 12.50
C GLY A 394 -20.10 22.88 12.82
N TYR A 395 -19.56 21.66 12.78
CA TYR A 395 -20.27 20.45 13.21
C TYR A 395 -20.02 20.15 14.69
N ASP A 396 -20.84 19.27 15.26
CA ASP A 396 -20.72 18.89 16.67
C ASP A 396 -19.37 18.20 16.97
N PRO A 397 -18.78 18.46 18.16
CA PRO A 397 -17.66 17.66 18.67
C PRO A 397 -18.03 16.18 18.73
N GLY A 398 -17.08 15.29 18.42
CA GLY A 398 -17.34 13.84 18.38
C GLY A 398 -17.92 13.31 17.06
N THR A 399 -18.23 14.19 16.10
CA THR A 399 -18.52 13.79 14.71
C THR A 399 -17.34 12.98 14.14
N VAL A 400 -17.65 11.92 13.41
CA VAL A 400 -16.67 11.03 12.78
C VAL A 400 -16.65 11.23 11.28
N TYR A 401 -15.47 11.14 10.67
CA TYR A 401 -15.27 11.33 9.22
C TYR A 401 -14.67 10.09 8.56
N GLY A 402 -14.88 8.91 9.14
CA GLY A 402 -14.33 7.67 8.64
C GLY A 402 -14.40 6.53 9.65
N ILE A 403 -13.26 5.87 9.90
CA ILE A 403 -13.20 4.80 10.90
C ILE A 403 -13.41 5.36 12.31
N VAL A 404 -14.23 4.68 13.12
CA VAL A 404 -14.30 4.97 14.55
C VAL A 404 -12.97 4.52 15.18
N PRO A 405 -12.22 5.38 15.90
CA PRO A 405 -10.91 5.02 16.41
C PRO A 405 -10.96 3.84 17.39
N ARG A 406 -10.16 2.81 17.11
CA ARG A 406 -9.91 1.66 17.99
C ARG A 406 -8.39 1.50 18.15
N TYR A 407 -7.89 2.06 19.24
CA TYR A 407 -6.46 2.09 19.55
C TYR A 407 -5.99 0.77 20.15
N GLY A 408 -4.89 0.23 19.65
CA GLY A 408 -4.25 -0.93 20.24
C GLY A 408 -3.21 -1.56 19.32
N THR A 409 -2.81 -2.80 19.61
CA THR A 409 -1.79 -3.52 18.84
C THR A 409 -2.32 -4.75 18.11
N ASN A 410 -3.59 -5.09 18.33
CA ASN A 410 -4.22 -6.30 17.86
C ASN A 410 -5.28 -6.00 16.79
N ILE A 411 -4.80 -5.94 15.56
CA ILE A 411 -5.63 -5.79 14.37
C ILE A 411 -6.67 -6.93 14.20
N ILE A 412 -6.41 -8.13 14.72
CA ILE A 412 -7.39 -9.24 14.70
C ILE A 412 -8.54 -8.95 15.67
N ALA A 413 -8.27 -8.27 16.77
CA ALA A 413 -9.31 -7.78 17.68
C ALA A 413 -10.08 -6.56 17.13
N GLY A 414 -9.68 -6.05 15.95
CA GLY A 414 -10.29 -4.91 15.28
C GLY A 414 -9.68 -3.56 15.65
N ASP A 415 -8.48 -3.54 16.23
CA ASP A 415 -7.71 -2.30 16.39
C ASP A 415 -7.37 -1.74 15.01
N ASN A 416 -7.55 -0.44 14.83
CA ASN A 416 -7.40 0.24 13.55
C ASN A 416 -6.47 1.46 13.62
N ILE A 417 -5.96 1.79 14.80
CA ILE A 417 -4.84 2.71 14.99
C ILE A 417 -3.81 2.03 15.90
N TRP A 418 -2.57 1.90 15.45
CA TRP A 418 -1.56 1.21 16.23
C TRP A 418 -1.13 2.06 17.42
N TRP A 419 -1.32 1.54 18.64
CA TRP A 419 -1.00 2.21 19.88
C TRP A 419 -0.44 1.22 20.90
N HIS A 420 0.71 1.55 21.50
CA HIS A 420 1.33 0.75 22.56
C HIS A 420 1.78 1.67 23.70
N ASN A 421 1.32 1.42 24.94
CA ASN A 421 1.50 2.33 26.08
C ASN A 421 2.98 2.59 26.49
N ARG A 422 3.89 1.65 26.19
CA ARG A 422 5.35 1.85 26.36
C ARG A 422 6.02 2.67 25.24
N VAL A 423 5.33 2.85 24.11
CA VAL A 423 5.82 3.63 22.97
C VAL A 423 5.23 5.04 23.00
N PHE A 424 3.94 5.13 23.36
CA PHE A 424 3.21 6.38 23.53
C PHE A 424 2.62 6.40 24.93
N GLU A 425 2.92 7.42 25.72
CA GLU A 425 2.34 7.54 27.06
C GLU A 425 0.82 7.69 26.98
N ALA A 426 0.09 6.95 27.82
CA ALA A 426 -1.37 7.04 27.91
C ALA A 426 -1.86 8.43 28.34
N ALA A 427 -1.01 9.26 28.98
CA ALA A 427 -1.30 10.65 29.29
C ALA A 427 -1.41 11.56 28.05
N ASN A 428 -1.04 11.07 26.86
CA ASN A 428 -1.28 11.73 25.56
C ASN A 428 -2.55 11.24 24.86
N LEU A 429 -3.35 10.38 25.51
CA LEU A 429 -4.73 10.15 25.06
C LEU A 429 -5.54 11.43 25.36
N PRO A 430 -6.44 11.85 24.45
CA PRO A 430 -7.24 13.03 24.68
C PRO A 430 -8.09 12.85 25.95
N THR A 431 -8.10 13.88 26.79
CA THR A 431 -8.89 13.99 28.04
C THR A 431 -10.41 13.96 27.83
N THR A 432 -10.89 13.76 26.60
CA THR A 432 -12.32 13.68 26.25
C THR A 432 -12.92 12.28 26.44
N LEU A 433 -12.28 11.42 27.23
CA LEU A 433 -12.76 10.08 27.57
C LEU A 433 -13.00 9.88 29.08
N ASN A 434 -13.07 10.97 29.85
CA ASN A 434 -13.56 10.93 31.24
C ASN A 434 -15.06 11.25 31.30
#